data_AF-A0AA38H9N2-F1
#
_entry.id   AF-A0AA38H9N2-F1
#
_cell.length_a   1.000
_cell.length_b   1.000
_cell.length_c   1.000
_cell.angle_alpha   90.00
_cell.angle_beta   90.00
_cell.angle_gamma   90.00
#
_symmetry.space_group_name_H-M   'P 1'
#
loop_
_entity.id
_entity.type
_entity.pdbx_description
1 polymer ?
#
loop_
_entity_poly.entity_id
_entity_poly.type
_entity_poly.pdbx_seq_one_letter_code
_entity_poly.pdbx_strand_id
1 'polypeptide(L)'
;MSRLASLSTPSRSRSSLSPSPGPATVPVVALPPIETTHHRMLRIVISEIKNLLRTWDDLVGVDGIKASKGVIDESTTMDNLLQVAETERTSMSTHLVRLHDQRAAMEAVLAKLGRLLAKLSLLVDQAEKIFFEACRLQGAAWVVEEPLWLSWTLDHFVNSIPPLISLHNDHLASLTSLSRIILNPDTTFDDAKLALERWRDLSMAGTRHQGVREWEELVDLELSAGGEDSSEEEEEKVVSSGRKKKGRK
;
A
#
# COMPACT_ATOMS: atom_id res chain seq x y z
N MET A 1 30.93 92.93 -19.43
CA MET A 1 30.11 92.03 -18.60
C MET A 1 30.74 91.96 -17.20
N SER A 2 29.89 92.01 -16.17
CA SER A 2 30.08 92.13 -14.69
C SER A 2 31.12 91.16 -14.04
N ARG A 3 32.01 91.60 -13.13
CA ARG A 3 31.96 91.83 -11.65
C ARG A 3 31.87 90.58 -10.71
N LEU A 4 33.04 90.25 -10.12
CA LEU A 4 33.41 90.04 -8.68
C LEU A 4 32.77 88.96 -7.75
N ALA A 5 33.65 88.49 -6.83
CA ALA A 5 33.44 88.05 -5.42
C ALA A 5 32.89 86.62 -5.19
N SER A 6 33.61 85.70 -4.52
CA SER A 6 34.01 85.61 -3.09
C SER A 6 32.90 85.08 -2.15
N LEU A 7 33.26 83.98 -1.46
CA LEU A 7 33.00 83.62 -0.06
C LEU A 7 31.61 83.87 0.55
N SER A 8 30.94 82.81 1.02
CA SER A 8 30.52 82.63 2.43
C SER A 8 29.58 81.43 2.60
N THR A 9 29.91 80.57 3.56
CA THR A 9 29.04 79.57 4.21
C THR A 9 27.91 80.23 5.03
N PRO A 10 26.84 79.49 5.39
CA PRO A 10 26.69 79.20 6.82
C PRO A 10 26.21 77.78 7.15
N SER A 11 26.56 77.41 8.38
CA SER A 11 26.32 76.15 9.09
C SER A 11 24.85 75.93 9.46
N ARG A 12 24.37 74.68 9.39
CA ARG A 12 23.35 74.17 10.32
C ARG A 12 23.40 72.64 10.46
N SER A 13 23.83 72.25 11.66
CA SER A 13 23.62 71.03 12.44
C SER A 13 22.58 70.02 11.93
N ARG A 14 22.95 68.73 11.88
CA ARG A 14 22.38 67.70 12.77
C ARG A 14 23.14 66.37 12.66
N SER A 15 23.74 66.03 13.80
CA SER A 15 24.13 64.73 14.34
C SER A 15 23.27 63.51 13.94
N SER A 16 23.99 62.39 13.71
CA SER A 16 23.68 60.97 14.02
C SER A 16 22.32 60.41 13.59
N LEU A 17 22.25 59.22 13.00
CA LEU A 17 22.27 57.96 13.75
C LEU A 17 22.67 56.76 12.85
N SER A 18 23.34 55.80 13.48
CA SER A 18 23.74 54.48 12.97
C SER A 18 22.64 53.71 12.25
N PRO A 19 22.98 52.90 11.22
CA PRO A 19 22.11 51.85 10.73
C PRO A 19 22.06 50.70 11.76
N SER A 20 20.87 50.48 12.32
CA SER A 20 20.54 49.35 13.17
C SER A 20 20.55 48.05 12.34
N PRO A 21 21.06 46.91 12.84
CA PRO A 21 20.87 45.61 12.20
C PRO A 21 19.38 45.26 12.27
N GLY A 22 18.77 45.01 11.11
CA GLY A 22 17.39 44.53 11.03
C GLY A 22 17.25 43.14 11.67
N PRO A 23 16.08 42.81 12.23
CA PRO A 23 15.84 41.50 12.82
C PRO A 23 15.91 40.44 11.71
N ALA A 24 16.73 39.42 11.92
CA ALA A 24 16.73 38.22 11.10
C ALA A 24 15.32 37.61 11.12
N THR A 25 14.68 37.51 9.96
CA THR A 25 13.52 36.65 9.74
C THR A 25 13.96 35.22 9.97
N VAL A 26 13.76 34.74 11.19
CA VAL A 26 13.83 33.33 11.52
C VAL A 26 12.80 32.62 10.65
N PRO A 27 13.15 31.55 9.89
CA PRO A 27 12.14 30.74 9.25
C PRO A 27 11.22 30.23 10.35
N VAL A 28 9.93 30.55 10.26
CA VAL A 28 8.90 30.01 11.14
C VAL A 28 8.92 28.50 10.92
N VAL A 29 9.57 27.78 11.82
CA VAL A 29 9.40 26.34 11.95
C VAL A 29 7.92 26.17 12.30
N ALA A 30 7.13 25.74 11.32
CA ALA A 30 5.73 25.44 11.51
C ALA A 30 5.66 24.42 12.66
N LEU A 31 5.00 24.82 13.75
CA LEU A 31 4.64 23.88 14.81
C LEU A 31 3.88 22.72 14.18
N PRO A 32 4.20 21.45 14.52
CA PRO A 32 3.48 20.32 13.97
C PRO A 32 1.98 20.50 14.25
N PRO A 33 1.12 20.40 13.22
CA PRO A 33 -0.31 20.59 13.40
C PRO A 33 -0.82 19.63 14.48
N ILE A 34 -1.61 20.16 15.41
CA ILE A 34 -2.19 19.37 16.49
C ILE A 34 -3.11 18.34 15.86
N GLU A 35 -2.69 17.08 15.88
CA GLU A 35 -3.41 16.00 15.22
C GLU A 35 -4.82 15.84 15.80
N THR A 36 -5.84 16.11 14.97
CA THR A 36 -7.24 15.96 15.38
C THR A 36 -7.68 14.49 15.37
N THR A 37 -8.83 14.19 15.98
CA THR A 37 -9.41 12.83 15.94
C THR A 37 -9.61 12.31 14.52
N HIS A 38 -9.98 13.17 13.56
CA HIS A 38 -10.19 12.79 12.16
C HIS A 38 -8.90 12.33 11.48
N HIS A 39 -7.76 12.96 11.77
CA HIS A 39 -6.45 12.53 11.28
C HIS A 39 -6.13 11.11 11.75
N ARG A 40 -6.28 10.85 13.06
CA ARG A 40 -6.00 9.53 13.65
C ARG A 40 -6.89 8.45 13.06
N MET A 41 -8.19 8.74 12.90
CA MET A 41 -9.14 7.80 12.28
C MET A 41 -8.77 7.49 10.83
N LEU A 42 -8.44 8.52 10.04
CA LEU A 42 -8.02 8.33 8.66
C LEU A 42 -6.73 7.52 8.56
N ARG A 43 -5.74 7.78 9.43
CA ARG A 43 -4.48 7.03 9.48
C ARG A 43 -4.72 5.54 9.75
N ILE A 44 -5.67 5.21 10.63
CA ILE A 44 -6.08 3.81 10.89
C ILE A 44 -6.63 3.18 9.60
N VAL A 45 -7.57 3.85 8.93
CA VAL A 45 -8.15 3.36 7.67
C VAL A 45 -7.08 3.15 6.60
N ILE A 46 -6.19 4.12 6.40
CA ILE A 46 -5.08 4.01 5.43
C ILE A 46 -4.16 2.84 5.78
N SER A 47 -3.81 2.67 7.05
CA SER A 47 -2.96 1.56 7.51
C SER A 47 -3.62 0.21 7.24
N GLU A 48 -4.94 0.10 7.45
CA GLU A 48 -5.70 -1.09 7.12
C GLU A 48 -5.74 -1.37 5.62
N ILE A 49 -5.87 -0.34 4.78
CA ILE A 49 -5.78 -0.46 3.32
C ILE A 49 -4.41 -1.00 2.94
N LYS A 50 -3.31 -0.42 3.43
CA LYS A 50 -1.94 -0.90 3.14
C LYS A 50 -1.75 -2.38 3.52
N ASN A 51 -2.24 -2.79 4.69
CA ASN A 51 -2.18 -4.19 5.11
C ASN A 51 -2.99 -5.12 4.20
N LEU A 52 -4.16 -4.67 3.75
CA LEU A 52 -5.00 -5.38 2.78
C LEU A 52 -4.26 -5.55 1.45
N LEU A 53 -3.62 -4.50 0.94
CA LEU A 53 -2.85 -4.51 -0.30
C LEU A 53 -1.67 -5.49 -0.24
N ARG A 54 -0.94 -5.54 0.87
CA ARG A 54 0.13 -6.53 1.09
C ARG A 54 -0.41 -7.96 1.10
N THR A 55 -1.51 -8.18 1.82
CA THR A 55 -2.17 -9.50 1.87
C THR A 55 -2.65 -9.93 0.49
N TRP A 56 -3.12 -8.99 -0.34
CA TRP A 56 -3.47 -9.25 -1.72
C TRP A 56 -2.26 -9.75 -2.52
N ASP A 57 -1.12 -9.06 -2.40
CA ASP A 57 0.10 -9.40 -3.13
C ASP A 57 0.67 -10.75 -2.70
N ASP A 58 0.63 -11.08 -1.41
CA ASP A 58 1.00 -12.40 -0.89
C ASP A 58 0.10 -13.50 -1.46
N LEU A 59 -1.22 -13.29 -1.50
CA LEU A 59 -2.16 -14.26 -2.04
C LEU A 59 -1.93 -14.50 -3.54
N VAL A 60 -1.70 -13.45 -4.33
CA VAL A 60 -1.49 -13.59 -5.78
C VAL A 60 -0.12 -14.18 -6.08
N GLY A 61 0.94 -13.66 -5.46
CA GLY A 61 2.33 -14.00 -5.75
C GLY A 61 2.83 -15.29 -5.09
N VAL A 62 2.24 -15.71 -3.97
CA VAL A 62 2.68 -16.91 -3.25
C VAL A 62 1.64 -18.02 -3.39
N ASP A 63 0.46 -17.83 -2.81
CA ASP A 63 -0.56 -18.89 -2.72
C ASP A 63 -1.13 -19.23 -4.10
N GLY A 64 -1.46 -18.23 -4.91
CA GLY A 64 -2.01 -18.39 -6.25
C GLY A 64 -1.05 -19.09 -7.22
N ILE A 65 0.22 -18.68 -7.23
CA ILE A 65 1.25 -19.33 -8.05
C ILE A 65 1.48 -20.78 -7.59
N LYS A 66 1.55 -21.03 -6.28
CA LYS A 66 1.74 -22.37 -5.72
C LYS A 66 0.59 -23.31 -6.12
N ALA A 67 -0.66 -22.87 -5.93
CA ALA A 67 -1.83 -23.67 -6.28
C ALA A 67 -1.90 -23.93 -7.80
N SER A 68 -1.69 -22.90 -8.61
CA SER A 68 -1.67 -23.01 -10.07
C SER A 68 -0.63 -24.01 -10.57
N LYS A 69 0.61 -23.89 -10.07
CA LYS A 69 1.69 -24.82 -10.41
C LYS A 69 1.32 -26.25 -9.99
N GLY A 70 0.76 -26.43 -8.80
CA GLY A 70 0.32 -27.73 -8.31
C GLY A 70 -0.73 -28.39 -9.22
N VAL A 71 -1.68 -27.61 -9.77
CA VAL A 71 -2.66 -28.12 -10.75
C VAL A 71 -1.96 -28.60 -12.03
N ILE A 72 -1.03 -27.80 -12.57
CA ILE A 72 -0.31 -28.13 -13.80
C ILE A 72 0.58 -29.37 -13.61
N ASP A 73 1.35 -29.41 -12.53
CA ASP A 73 2.29 -30.50 -12.25
C ASP A 73 1.56 -31.84 -12.09
N GLU A 74 0.46 -31.87 -11.33
CA GLU A 74 -0.32 -33.09 -11.11
C GLU A 74 -1.07 -33.52 -12.40
N SER A 75 -1.62 -32.57 -13.18
CA SER A 75 -2.26 -32.88 -14.46
C SER A 75 -1.26 -33.50 -15.45
N THR A 76 -0.10 -32.86 -15.61
CA THR A 76 0.98 -33.34 -16.50
C THR A 76 1.50 -34.71 -16.05
N THR A 77 1.63 -34.93 -14.74
CA THR A 77 2.06 -36.23 -14.21
C THR A 77 1.07 -37.33 -14.57
N MET A 78 -0.24 -37.06 -14.46
CA MET A 78 -1.26 -38.03 -14.84
C MET A 78 -1.26 -38.30 -16.35
N ASP A 79 -1.09 -37.28 -17.19
CA ASP A 79 -0.99 -37.44 -18.64
C ASP A 79 0.21 -38.30 -19.03
N ASN A 80 1.35 -38.11 -18.37
CA ASN A 80 2.54 -38.94 -18.56
C ASN A 80 2.29 -40.39 -18.13
N LEU A 81 1.60 -40.62 -17.00
CA LEU A 81 1.25 -41.97 -16.54
C LEU A 81 0.28 -42.69 -17.48
N LEU A 82 -0.59 -41.96 -18.18
CA LEU A 82 -1.49 -42.52 -19.18
C LEU A 82 -0.74 -43.01 -20.42
N GLN A 83 0.41 -42.41 -20.75
CA GLN A 83 1.26 -42.85 -21.86
C GLN A 83 2.07 -44.11 -21.54
N VAL A 84 2.28 -44.43 -20.26
CA VAL A 84 2.96 -45.66 -19.83
C VAL A 84 2.05 -46.88 -20.02
N ALA A 85 2.64 -48.00 -20.44
CA ALA A 85 1.95 -49.28 -20.58
C ALA A 85 1.28 -49.71 -19.26
N GLU A 86 0.07 -50.25 -19.35
CA GLU A 86 -0.79 -50.52 -18.19
C GLU A 86 -0.15 -51.46 -17.15
N THR A 87 0.74 -52.35 -17.59
CA THR A 87 1.48 -53.29 -16.73
C THR A 87 2.51 -52.64 -15.81
N GLU A 88 2.96 -51.42 -16.10
CA GLU A 88 3.97 -50.69 -15.33
C GLU A 88 3.41 -49.43 -14.65
N ARG A 89 2.10 -49.17 -14.81
CA ARG A 89 1.46 -47.93 -14.35
C ARG A 89 1.30 -47.93 -12.83
N THR A 90 1.89 -46.94 -12.17
CA THR A 90 1.64 -46.66 -10.75
C THR A 90 0.22 -46.13 -10.52
N SER A 91 -0.31 -46.31 -9.31
CA SER A 91 -1.67 -45.87 -8.96
C SER A 91 -1.87 -44.37 -9.19
N MET A 92 -2.81 -44.02 -10.08
CA MET A 92 -3.20 -42.64 -10.39
C MET A 92 -4.04 -41.98 -9.29
N SER A 93 -4.58 -42.78 -8.37
CA SER A 93 -5.49 -42.31 -7.31
C SER A 93 -4.88 -41.20 -6.45
N THR A 94 -3.59 -41.29 -6.12
CA THR A 94 -2.89 -40.28 -5.31
C THR A 94 -2.77 -38.94 -6.04
N HIS A 95 -2.49 -38.97 -7.35
CA HIS A 95 -2.37 -37.76 -8.17
C HIS A 95 -3.73 -37.07 -8.35
N LEU A 96 -4.81 -37.84 -8.50
CA LEU A 96 -6.16 -37.30 -8.60
C LEU A 96 -6.58 -36.57 -7.32
N VAL A 97 -6.30 -37.14 -6.14
CA VAL A 97 -6.58 -36.48 -4.85
C VAL A 97 -5.80 -35.18 -4.74
N ARG A 98 -4.50 -35.19 -5.06
CA ARG A 98 -3.68 -33.97 -5.02
C ARG A 98 -4.16 -32.92 -6.02
N LEU A 99 -4.51 -33.31 -7.24
CA LEU A 99 -5.08 -32.38 -8.22
C LEU A 99 -6.34 -31.71 -7.65
N HIS A 100 -7.24 -32.49 -7.05
CA HIS A 100 -8.46 -31.94 -6.43
C HIS A 100 -8.12 -30.95 -5.31
N ASP A 101 -7.16 -31.28 -4.44
CA ASP A 101 -6.71 -30.38 -3.37
C ASP A 101 -6.11 -29.07 -3.92
N GLN A 102 -5.32 -29.14 -4.99
CA GLN A 102 -4.75 -27.94 -5.62
C GLN A 102 -5.81 -27.09 -6.34
N ARG A 103 -6.81 -27.72 -6.97
CA ARG A 103 -7.97 -27.02 -7.55
C ARG A 103 -8.76 -26.28 -6.46
N ALA A 104 -9.05 -26.96 -5.35
CA ALA A 104 -9.72 -26.34 -4.21
C ALA A 104 -8.90 -25.20 -3.59
N ALA A 105 -7.57 -25.35 -3.50
CA ALA A 105 -6.68 -24.29 -3.03
C ALA A 105 -6.73 -23.05 -3.95
N MET A 106 -6.75 -23.25 -5.27
CA MET A 106 -6.85 -22.17 -6.26
C MET A 106 -8.18 -21.41 -6.13
N GLU A 107 -9.30 -22.13 -6.01
CA GLU A 107 -10.61 -21.53 -5.78
C GLU A 107 -10.66 -20.76 -4.45
N ALA A 108 -10.03 -21.30 -3.40
CA ALA A 108 -9.93 -20.64 -2.11
C ALA A 108 -9.13 -19.32 -2.19
N VAL A 109 -8.07 -19.26 -3.01
CA VAL A 109 -7.32 -18.02 -3.26
C VAL A 109 -8.22 -16.97 -3.91
N LEU A 110 -8.94 -17.32 -4.99
CA LEU A 110 -9.85 -16.39 -5.67
C LEU A 110 -10.97 -15.90 -4.72
N ALA A 111 -11.53 -16.79 -3.91
CA ALA A 111 -12.54 -16.44 -2.92
C ALA A 111 -11.99 -15.52 -1.81
N LYS A 112 -10.72 -15.67 -1.42
CA LYS A 112 -10.06 -14.74 -0.48
C LYS A 112 -9.86 -13.37 -1.13
N LEU A 113 -9.39 -13.31 -2.38
CA LEU A 113 -9.22 -12.06 -3.11
C LEU A 113 -10.55 -11.30 -3.26
N GLY A 114 -11.63 -11.99 -3.63
CA GLY A 114 -12.97 -11.38 -3.67
C GLY A 114 -13.42 -10.79 -2.33
N ARG A 115 -13.09 -11.47 -1.21
CA ARG A 115 -13.36 -10.95 0.15
C ARG A 115 -12.50 -9.72 0.49
N LEU A 116 -11.23 -9.70 0.08
CA LEU A 116 -10.38 -8.53 0.27
C LEU A 116 -10.89 -7.33 -0.54
N LEU A 117 -11.36 -7.55 -1.76
CA LEU A 117 -11.95 -6.49 -2.57
C LEU A 117 -13.20 -5.90 -1.89
N ALA A 118 -14.10 -6.75 -1.38
CA ALA A 118 -15.26 -6.29 -0.61
C ALA A 118 -14.86 -5.52 0.66
N LYS A 119 -13.79 -5.96 1.35
CA LYS A 119 -13.24 -5.24 2.49
C LYS A 119 -12.67 -3.88 2.09
N LEU A 120 -12.00 -3.79 0.94
CA LEU A 120 -11.47 -2.51 0.43
C LEU A 120 -12.61 -1.53 0.19
N SER A 121 -13.71 -1.96 -0.42
CA SER A 121 -14.92 -1.12 -0.59
C SER A 121 -15.45 -0.61 0.76
N LEU A 122 -15.52 -1.46 1.77
CA LEU A 122 -15.94 -1.02 3.12
C LEU A 122 -14.98 0.01 3.73
N LEU A 123 -13.68 -0.10 3.49
CA LEU A 123 -12.69 0.89 3.96
C LEU A 123 -12.86 2.24 3.24
N VAL A 124 -13.25 2.24 1.97
CA VAL A 124 -13.63 3.47 1.24
C VAL A 124 -14.84 4.12 1.87
N ASP A 125 -15.91 3.36 2.12
CA ASP A 125 -17.12 3.88 2.78
C ASP A 125 -16.80 4.45 4.17
N GLN A 126 -15.87 3.84 4.90
CA GLN A 126 -15.39 4.35 6.18
C GLN A 126 -14.62 5.66 6.05
N ALA A 127 -13.77 5.80 5.04
CA ALA A 127 -13.07 7.04 4.73
C ALA A 127 -14.05 8.18 4.38
N GLU A 128 -15.05 7.89 3.56
CA GLU A 128 -16.13 8.83 3.22
C GLU A 128 -16.94 9.23 4.45
N LYS A 129 -17.24 8.29 5.35
CA LYS A 129 -17.92 8.59 6.60
C LYS A 129 -17.12 9.56 7.47
N ILE A 130 -15.79 9.38 7.56
CA ILE A 130 -14.89 10.32 8.27
C ILE A 130 -14.96 11.70 7.62
N PHE A 131 -14.94 11.77 6.29
CA PHE A 131 -15.07 13.02 5.54
C PHE A 131 -16.36 13.76 5.85
N PHE A 132 -17.52 13.08 5.79
CA PHE A 132 -18.81 13.71 6.08
C PHE A 132 -18.93 14.15 7.54
N GLU A 133 -18.38 13.37 8.47
CA GLU A 133 -18.35 13.74 9.88
C GLU A 133 -17.47 14.98 10.12
N ALA A 134 -16.29 15.04 9.50
CA ALA A 134 -15.41 16.20 9.57
C ALA A 134 -16.04 17.44 8.95
N CYS A 135 -16.71 17.31 7.79
CA CYS A 135 -17.47 18.40 7.16
C CYS A 135 -18.52 18.97 8.12
N ARG A 136 -19.19 18.11 8.90
CA ARG A 136 -20.22 18.53 9.86
C ARG A 136 -19.64 19.24 11.08
N LEU A 137 -18.47 18.82 11.56
CA LEU A 137 -17.89 19.30 12.83
C LEU A 137 -16.94 20.49 12.65
N GLN A 138 -16.09 20.46 11.62
CA GLN A 138 -15.06 21.47 11.35
C GLN A 138 -15.44 22.43 10.21
N GLY A 139 -16.42 22.04 9.38
CA GLY A 139 -16.84 22.80 8.21
C GLY A 139 -16.12 22.38 6.92
N ALA A 140 -16.68 22.79 5.78
CA ALA A 140 -16.19 22.39 4.46
C ALA A 140 -14.80 22.96 4.12
N ALA A 141 -14.51 24.20 4.55
CA ALA A 141 -13.20 24.83 4.31
C ALA A 141 -12.06 24.01 4.93
N TRP A 142 -12.26 23.49 6.15
CA TRP A 142 -11.27 22.64 6.81
C TRP A 142 -10.98 21.36 6.03
N VAL A 143 -12.03 20.71 5.50
CA VAL A 143 -11.89 19.42 4.80
C VAL A 143 -11.23 19.56 3.42
N VAL A 144 -11.52 20.67 2.72
CA VAL A 144 -11.16 20.87 1.30
C VAL A 144 -9.92 21.73 1.13
N GLU A 145 -9.66 22.69 2.02
CA GLU A 145 -8.56 23.66 1.86
C GLU A 145 -7.39 23.39 2.82
N GLU A 146 -7.64 22.87 4.02
CA GLU A 146 -6.60 22.67 5.03
C GLU A 146 -5.86 21.34 4.83
N PRO A 147 -4.52 21.35 4.68
CA PRO A 147 -3.74 20.12 4.60
C PRO A 147 -3.73 19.41 5.96
N LEU A 148 -3.86 18.09 5.95
CA LEU A 148 -3.87 17.29 7.18
C LEU A 148 -2.46 17.11 7.77
N TRP A 149 -1.49 16.76 6.93
CA TRP A 149 -0.12 16.46 7.36
C TRP A 149 0.91 17.27 6.60
N LEU A 150 1.13 16.96 5.32
CA LEU A 150 2.08 17.69 4.48
C LEU A 150 1.35 18.61 3.49
N SER A 151 0.76 18.04 2.45
CA SER A 151 0.14 18.79 1.36
C SER A 151 -1.27 18.33 1.03
N TRP A 152 -1.63 17.10 1.39
CA TRP A 152 -2.95 16.54 1.09
C TRP A 152 -4.00 16.97 2.11
N THR A 153 -5.14 17.38 1.60
CA THR A 153 -6.35 17.68 2.35
C THR A 153 -7.13 16.38 2.62
N LEU A 154 -8.08 16.40 3.55
CA LEU A 154 -8.92 15.23 3.83
C LEU A 154 -9.68 14.78 2.58
N ASP A 155 -10.20 15.73 1.80
CA ASP A 155 -10.83 15.46 0.51
C ASP A 155 -9.91 14.67 -0.43
N HIS A 156 -8.65 15.11 -0.58
CA HIS A 156 -7.70 14.46 -1.46
C HIS A 156 -7.41 13.01 -1.04
N PHE A 157 -7.21 12.77 0.25
CA PHE A 157 -7.02 11.40 0.75
C PHE A 157 -8.21 10.52 0.42
N VAL A 158 -9.43 10.95 0.72
CA VAL A 158 -10.64 10.15 0.49
C VAL A 158 -10.84 9.89 -1.00
N ASN A 159 -10.63 10.89 -1.86
CA ASN A 159 -10.76 10.75 -3.31
C ASN A 159 -9.64 9.91 -3.96
N SER A 160 -8.49 9.76 -3.29
CA SER A 160 -7.38 8.93 -3.79
C SER A 160 -7.62 7.42 -3.67
N ILE A 161 -8.53 6.98 -2.79
CA ILE A 161 -8.74 5.56 -2.48
C ILE A 161 -9.65 4.84 -3.49
N PRO A 162 -10.80 5.39 -3.94
CA PRO A 162 -11.72 4.71 -4.87
C PRO A 162 -11.07 4.14 -6.14
N PRO A 163 -10.10 4.82 -6.80
CA PRO A 163 -9.41 4.26 -7.96
C PRO A 163 -8.75 2.90 -7.70
N LEU A 164 -8.33 2.62 -6.46
CA LEU A 164 -7.77 1.32 -6.08
C LEU A 164 -8.79 0.19 -6.26
N ILE A 165 -10.09 0.43 -6.03
CA ILE A 165 -11.14 -0.58 -6.21
C ILE A 165 -11.18 -1.04 -7.67
N SER A 166 -11.13 -0.10 -8.62
CA SER A 166 -11.14 -0.43 -10.06
C SER A 166 -9.92 -1.25 -10.45
N LEU A 167 -8.72 -0.84 -10.00
CA LEU A 167 -7.48 -1.60 -10.25
C LEU A 167 -7.56 -3.05 -9.73
N HIS A 168 -8.14 -3.26 -8.55
CA HIS A 168 -8.27 -4.59 -7.97
C HIS A 168 -9.39 -5.43 -8.61
N ASN A 169 -10.47 -4.81 -9.08
CA ASN A 169 -11.50 -5.49 -9.87
C ASN A 169 -10.92 -6.04 -11.17
N ASP A 170 -10.24 -5.21 -11.94
CA ASP A 170 -9.65 -5.58 -13.23
C ASP A 170 -8.59 -6.68 -13.05
N HIS A 171 -7.78 -6.55 -11.99
CA HIS A 171 -6.79 -7.56 -11.64
C HIS A 171 -7.46 -8.89 -11.28
N LEU A 172 -8.48 -8.90 -10.42
CA LEU A 172 -9.21 -10.12 -10.05
C LEU A 172 -9.90 -10.77 -11.24
N ALA A 173 -10.48 -9.98 -12.15
CA ALA A 173 -11.08 -10.48 -13.38
C ALA A 173 -10.04 -11.19 -14.27
N SER A 174 -8.85 -10.58 -14.40
CA SER A 174 -7.73 -11.16 -15.14
C SER A 174 -7.25 -12.47 -14.53
N LEU A 175 -7.05 -12.51 -13.21
CA LEU A 175 -6.67 -13.72 -12.47
C LEU A 175 -7.74 -14.81 -12.63
N THR A 176 -9.03 -14.47 -12.52
CA THR A 176 -10.14 -15.42 -12.71
C THR A 176 -10.18 -15.97 -14.13
N SER A 177 -9.80 -15.19 -15.14
CA SER A 177 -9.69 -15.67 -16.52
C SER A 177 -8.56 -16.70 -16.66
N LEU A 178 -7.37 -16.38 -16.12
CA LEU A 178 -6.22 -17.28 -16.15
C LEU A 178 -6.46 -18.57 -15.36
N SER A 179 -7.13 -18.49 -14.20
CA SER A 179 -7.46 -19.67 -13.42
C SER A 179 -8.37 -20.62 -14.17
N ARG A 180 -9.32 -20.12 -14.98
CA ARG A 180 -10.19 -20.98 -15.81
C ARG A 180 -9.40 -21.74 -16.86
N ILE A 181 -8.36 -21.14 -17.44
CA ILE A 181 -7.46 -21.82 -18.37
C ILE A 181 -6.72 -22.94 -17.62
N ILE A 182 -6.09 -22.62 -16.48
CA ILE A 182 -5.30 -23.58 -15.70
C ILE A 182 -6.16 -24.75 -15.15
N LEU A 183 -7.40 -24.48 -14.76
CA LEU A 183 -8.31 -25.48 -14.20
C LEU A 183 -9.05 -26.29 -15.28
N ASN A 184 -8.97 -25.92 -16.55
CA ASN A 184 -9.67 -26.63 -17.60
C ASN A 184 -8.92 -27.94 -17.96
N PRO A 185 -9.53 -29.13 -17.81
CA PRO A 185 -8.88 -30.41 -18.12
C PRO A 185 -8.47 -30.55 -19.58
N ASP A 186 -9.11 -29.83 -20.50
CA ASP A 186 -8.81 -29.90 -21.94
C ASP A 186 -7.66 -28.97 -22.37
N THR A 187 -7.07 -28.23 -21.42
CA THR A 187 -6.01 -27.28 -21.71
C THR A 187 -4.67 -27.97 -21.86
N THR A 188 -3.94 -27.63 -22.91
CA THR A 188 -2.60 -28.19 -23.15
C THR A 188 -1.60 -27.72 -22.09
N PHE A 189 -0.53 -28.49 -21.86
CA PHE A 189 0.53 -28.09 -20.95
C PHE A 189 1.12 -26.71 -21.30
N ASP A 190 1.36 -26.46 -22.59
CA ASP A 190 1.94 -25.19 -23.04
C ASP A 190 1.01 -24.00 -22.76
N ASP A 191 -0.29 -24.17 -22.99
CA ASP A 191 -1.29 -23.13 -22.69
C ASP A 191 -1.42 -22.88 -21.17
N ALA A 192 -1.43 -23.94 -20.37
CA ALA A 192 -1.49 -23.83 -18.92
C ALA A 192 -0.23 -23.18 -18.34
N LYS A 193 0.94 -23.53 -18.88
CA LYS A 193 2.22 -22.91 -18.53
C LYS A 193 2.24 -21.43 -18.90
N LEU A 194 1.80 -21.06 -20.11
CA LEU A 194 1.69 -19.67 -20.53
C LEU A 194 0.72 -18.88 -19.63
N ALA A 195 -0.39 -19.50 -19.23
CA ALA A 195 -1.32 -18.88 -18.27
C ALA A 195 -0.69 -18.65 -16.89
N LEU A 196 0.14 -19.59 -16.41
CA LEU A 196 0.90 -19.43 -15.17
C LEU A 196 1.97 -18.33 -15.28
N GLU A 197 2.66 -18.22 -16.41
CA GLU A 197 3.63 -17.14 -16.65
C GLU A 197 2.93 -15.78 -16.63
N ARG A 198 1.78 -15.65 -17.30
CA ARG A 198 0.96 -14.43 -17.25
C ARG A 198 0.46 -14.11 -15.84
N TRP A 199 0.08 -15.13 -15.06
CA TRP A 199 -0.31 -14.93 -13.66
C TRP A 199 0.84 -14.35 -12.85
N ARG A 200 2.05 -14.88 -13.04
CA ARG A 200 3.26 -14.39 -12.39
C ARG A 200 3.62 -12.97 -12.84
N ASP A 201 3.43 -12.64 -14.11
CA ASP A 201 3.65 -11.28 -14.60
C ASP A 201 2.70 -10.29 -13.94
N LEU A 202 1.42 -10.65 -13.79
CA LEU A 202 0.42 -9.83 -13.09
C LEU A 202 0.72 -9.65 -11.59
N SER A 203 1.43 -10.59 -10.96
CA SER A 203 1.80 -10.47 -9.54
C SER A 203 2.95 -9.50 -9.29
N MET A 204 3.84 -9.33 -10.28
CA MET A 204 5.05 -8.49 -10.14
C MET A 204 4.98 -7.19 -10.93
N ALA A 205 4.07 -7.09 -11.90
CA ALA A 205 3.99 -5.98 -12.83
C ALA A 205 2.54 -5.70 -13.27
N GLY A 206 2.37 -4.69 -14.11
CA GLY A 206 1.08 -4.31 -14.68
C GLY A 206 0.45 -3.10 -13.99
N THR A 207 -0.72 -2.71 -14.51
CA THR A 207 -1.41 -1.47 -14.15
C THR A 207 -1.77 -1.40 -12.67
N ARG A 208 -2.27 -2.49 -12.08
CA ARG A 208 -2.55 -2.56 -10.64
C ARG A 208 -1.27 -2.39 -9.83
N HIS A 209 -0.20 -3.10 -10.17
CA HIS A 209 1.05 -3.04 -9.41
C HIS A 209 1.59 -1.61 -9.40
N GLN A 210 1.72 -1.00 -10.58
CA GLN A 210 2.20 0.38 -10.70
C GLN A 210 1.30 1.36 -9.93
N GLY A 211 -0.02 1.35 -10.19
CA GLY A 211 -0.93 2.29 -9.55
C GLY A 211 -1.00 2.17 -8.04
N VAL A 212 -0.89 0.95 -7.50
CA VAL A 212 -0.83 0.73 -6.05
C VAL A 212 0.48 1.24 -5.45
N ARG A 213 1.62 0.99 -6.11
CA ARG A 213 2.93 1.45 -5.61
C ARG A 213 3.06 2.96 -5.63
N GLU A 214 2.63 3.59 -6.72
CA GLU A 214 2.56 5.06 -6.82
C GLU A 214 1.66 5.64 -5.72
N TRP A 215 0.51 5.03 -5.45
CA TRP A 215 -0.36 5.45 -4.35
C TRP A 215 0.29 5.27 -2.98
N GLU A 216 0.92 4.11 -2.70
CA GLU A 216 1.62 3.86 -1.44
C GLU A 216 2.75 4.85 -1.20
N GLU A 217 3.56 5.15 -2.23
CA GLU A 217 4.67 6.11 -2.15
C GLU A 217 4.17 7.53 -1.84
N LEU A 218 3.11 7.97 -2.52
CA LEU A 218 2.51 9.28 -2.28
C LEU A 218 1.91 9.37 -0.87
N VAL A 219 1.17 8.34 -0.45
CA VAL A 219 0.58 8.30 0.89
C VAL A 219 1.64 8.26 1.99
N ASP A 220 2.73 7.51 1.78
CA ASP A 220 3.82 7.44 2.76
C ASP A 220 4.58 8.75 2.87
N LEU A 221 4.80 9.44 1.75
CA LEU A 221 5.36 10.80 1.76
C LEU A 221 4.49 11.74 2.59
N GLU A 222 3.17 11.71 2.37
CA GLU A 222 2.23 12.60 3.07
C GLU A 222 2.11 12.28 4.56
N LEU A 223 2.14 11.00 4.96
CA LEU A 223 2.06 10.59 6.36
C LEU A 223 3.37 10.80 7.12
N SER A 224 4.53 10.73 6.45
CA SER A 224 5.86 10.83 7.08
C SER A 224 6.13 12.18 7.75
N ALA A 225 5.59 13.27 7.21
CA ALA A 225 5.75 14.61 7.78
C ALA A 225 4.97 14.82 9.10
N GLY A 226 4.01 13.94 9.39
CA GLY A 226 3.11 14.04 10.53
C GLY A 226 3.60 13.40 11.83
N GLY A 227 4.80 12.81 11.87
CA GLY A 227 5.34 12.23 13.10
C GLY A 227 6.52 11.27 12.92
N GLU A 228 7.73 11.82 12.87
CA GLU A 228 8.93 11.12 13.35
C GLU A 228 9.21 11.58 14.80
N ASP A 229 8.38 11.16 15.76
CA ASP A 229 8.79 11.12 17.16
C ASP A 229 7.83 10.23 17.97
N SER A 230 8.14 8.93 18.06
CA SER A 230 7.70 8.01 19.12
C SER A 230 7.89 6.55 18.69
N SER A 231 9.14 6.08 18.64
CA SER A 231 9.50 4.68 18.93
C SER A 231 11.01 4.45 18.89
N GLU A 232 11.78 5.36 19.50
CA GLU A 232 13.08 4.99 20.09
C GLU A 232 12.84 4.82 21.58
N GLU A 233 12.43 3.62 22.01
CA GLU A 233 12.63 3.09 23.37
C GLU A 233 11.91 1.73 23.49
N GLU A 234 12.65 0.65 23.23
CA GLU A 234 12.70 -0.59 24.05
C GLU A 234 13.46 -1.69 23.28
N GLU A 235 14.72 -1.41 22.94
CA GLU A 235 15.74 -2.46 22.88
C GLU A 235 16.56 -2.39 24.16
N GLU A 236 16.18 -3.14 25.21
CA GLU A 236 17.15 -3.57 26.21
C GLU A 236 16.96 -5.03 26.66
N LYS A 237 17.84 -5.87 26.10
CA LYS A 237 18.53 -7.01 26.71
C LYS A 237 17.73 -8.23 27.20
N VAL A 238 17.78 -9.22 26.31
CA VAL A 238 18.15 -10.63 26.59
C VAL A 238 19.20 -10.76 27.71
N VAL A 239 18.97 -11.58 28.75
CA VAL A 239 19.91 -12.62 29.25
C VAL A 239 19.19 -13.73 30.04
N SER A 240 19.44 -14.96 29.57
CA SER A 240 19.36 -16.31 30.15
C SER A 240 19.11 -16.58 31.64
N SER A 241 18.33 -17.63 31.92
CA SER A 241 18.72 -18.91 32.58
C SER A 241 17.49 -19.49 33.30
N GLY A 242 17.09 -20.75 33.13
CA GLY A 242 17.81 -21.91 33.62
C GLY A 242 16.85 -23.12 33.71
N ARG A 243 17.33 -24.26 33.20
CA ARG A 243 16.78 -25.61 33.40
C ARG A 243 16.56 -25.94 34.89
N LYS A 244 15.42 -26.56 35.23
CA LYS A 244 15.23 -27.60 36.27
C LYS A 244 13.85 -28.25 36.07
N LYS A 245 13.72 -29.46 35.53
CA LYS A 245 13.96 -30.83 36.08
C LYS A 245 12.95 -31.24 37.18
N LYS A 246 12.12 -32.24 36.83
CA LYS A 246 11.46 -33.29 37.65
C LYS A 246 10.50 -32.89 38.79
N GLY A 247 9.31 -33.50 38.79
CA GLY A 247 8.61 -33.80 40.06
C GLY A 247 7.10 -34.08 39.99
N ARG A 248 6.72 -35.27 39.53
CA ARG A 248 5.79 -36.23 40.18
C ARG A 248 4.71 -35.66 41.13
N LYS A 249 3.44 -35.87 40.76
CA LYS A 249 2.45 -36.58 41.59
C LYS A 249 1.39 -37.20 40.69
#